data_AF-F8CD87-F1
#
_entry.id   AF-F8CD87-F1
#
_cell.length_a   1.000
_cell.length_b   1.000
_cell.length_c   1.000
_cell.angle_alpha   90.00
_cell.angle_beta   90.00
_cell.angle_gamma   90.00
#
_symmetry.space_group_name_H-M   'P 1'
#
loop_
_entity.id
_entity.type
_entity.pdbx_description
1 polymer ?
#
loop_
_entity_poly.entity_id
_entity_poly.type
_entity_poly.pdbx_seq_one_letter_code
_entity_poly.pdbx_strand_id
1 'polypeptide(L)'
;MFEPVEVLRDDCGLLEANRNQLYGTLQISGRVVRLDFGFLDSHLVGYFLEDGDHFSIDGSVVKAAAEVNGQECLLDQINIHIDGTTQCETQFDGVLRVRYDTRRPDECVCEMWLRYEAVKDSKRCDTEG
;
A
#
# COMPACT_ATOMS: atom_id res chain seq x y z
N MET A 1 -4.41 -4.81 11.01
CA MET A 1 -3.01 -4.40 11.16
C MET A 1 -2.28 -4.75 9.89
N PHE A 2 -1.52 -3.82 9.32
CA PHE A 2 -0.69 -4.01 8.13
C PHE A 2 0.77 -3.98 8.58
N GLU A 3 1.53 -5.03 8.28
CA GLU A 3 2.91 -5.21 8.72
C GLU A 3 3.81 -5.42 7.50
N PRO A 4 4.79 -4.53 7.25
CA PRO A 4 5.85 -4.81 6.29
C PRO A 4 6.70 -5.99 6.75
N VAL A 5 6.84 -7.02 5.91
CA VAL A 5 7.63 -8.22 6.22
C VAL A 5 8.96 -8.29 5.46
N GLU A 6 9.03 -7.69 4.27
CA GLU A 6 10.24 -7.63 3.45
C GLU A 6 10.25 -6.32 2.66
N VAL A 7 11.40 -5.63 2.64
CA VAL A 7 11.59 -4.44 1.81
C VAL A 7 12.28 -4.86 0.52
N LEU A 8 11.58 -4.72 -0.61
CA LEU A 8 12.09 -5.05 -1.94
C LEU A 8 12.83 -3.86 -2.55
N ARG A 9 12.33 -2.65 -2.28
CA ARG A 9 12.90 -1.38 -2.69
C ARG A 9 12.45 -0.27 -1.74
N ASP A 10 13.34 0.62 -1.36
CA ASP A 10 13.00 1.81 -0.59
C ASP A 10 13.94 2.95 -0.99
N ASP A 11 13.57 3.62 -2.08
CA ASP A 11 14.29 4.83 -2.49
C ASP A 11 13.95 5.95 -1.50
N CYS A 12 14.91 6.80 -1.17
CA CYS A 12 14.70 8.01 -0.35
C CYS A 12 14.20 7.76 1.08
N GLY A 13 14.17 6.50 1.56
CA GLY A 13 13.74 6.16 2.91
C GLY A 13 12.24 6.37 3.17
N LEU A 14 11.40 6.16 2.14
CA LEU A 14 9.96 6.36 2.22
C LEU A 14 9.31 5.47 3.29
N LEU A 15 9.82 4.27 3.52
CA LEU A 15 9.25 3.37 4.52
C LEU A 15 9.33 3.97 5.92
N GLU A 16 10.53 4.37 6.36
CA GLU A 16 10.70 4.93 7.71
C GLU A 16 9.96 6.27 7.87
N ALA A 17 9.98 7.11 6.83
CA ALA A 17 9.27 8.39 6.84
C ALA A 17 7.74 8.23 6.99
N ASN A 18 7.18 7.11 6.51
CA ASN A 18 5.74 6.88 6.45
C ASN A 18 5.27 5.67 7.29
N ARG A 19 6.13 5.10 8.13
CA ARG A 19 5.84 3.87 8.90
C ARG A 19 4.54 3.95 9.70
N ASN A 20 4.28 5.11 10.30
CA ASN A 20 3.07 5.34 11.11
C ASN A 20 1.80 5.55 10.28
N GLN A 21 1.92 5.64 8.95
CA GLN A 21 0.82 5.81 8.01
C GLN A 21 0.44 4.50 7.30
N LEU A 22 1.23 3.43 7.46
CA LEU A 22 0.97 2.12 6.87
C LEU A 22 -0.09 1.34 7.66
N TYR A 23 -1.32 1.83 7.61
CA TYR A 23 -2.49 1.18 8.18
C TYR A 23 -3.68 1.41 7.25
N GLY A 24 -4.72 0.59 7.37
CA GLY A 24 -5.93 0.82 6.57
C GLY A 24 -7.08 -0.09 6.94
N THR A 25 -8.24 0.23 6.40
CA THR A 25 -9.48 -0.55 6.56
C THR A 25 -9.90 -1.13 5.22
N LEU A 26 -9.83 -2.45 5.11
CA LEU A 26 -10.26 -3.18 3.92
C LEU A 26 -11.77 -3.44 3.96
N GLN A 27 -12.46 -3.13 2.86
CA GLN A 27 -13.87 -3.38 2.66
C GLN A 27 -14.07 -4.18 1.38
N ILE A 28 -14.75 -5.32 1.49
CA ILE A 28 -15.04 -6.20 0.35
C ILE A 28 -16.56 -6.21 0.12
N SER A 29 -16.97 -5.94 -1.12
CA SER A 29 -18.37 -5.97 -1.53
C SER A 29 -18.51 -6.70 -2.87
N GLY A 30 -18.90 -7.98 -2.79
CA GLY A 30 -18.87 -8.88 -3.94
C GLY A 30 -17.44 -9.01 -4.46
N ARG A 31 -17.22 -8.61 -5.72
CA ARG A 31 -15.89 -8.62 -6.35
C ARG A 31 -15.09 -7.34 -6.14
N VAL A 32 -15.70 -6.29 -5.61
CA VAL A 32 -15.03 -4.99 -5.43
C VAL A 32 -14.33 -4.96 -4.09
N VAL A 33 -13.07 -4.52 -4.12
CA VAL A 33 -12.24 -4.31 -2.93
C VAL A 33 -11.98 -2.82 -2.79
N ARG A 34 -12.16 -2.28 -1.58
CA ARG A 34 -11.84 -0.91 -1.23
C ARG A 34 -10.91 -0.91 -0.03
N LEU A 35 -9.93 -0.02 -0.05
CA LEU A 35 -9.03 0.18 1.08
C LEU A 35 -8.96 1.66 1.39
N ASP A 36 -9.45 2.04 2.56
CA ASP A 36 -9.19 3.36 3.13
C ASP A 36 -7.81 3.27 3.80
N PHE A 37 -6.79 3.86 3.18
CA PHE A 37 -5.38 3.68 3.54
C PHE A 37 -4.81 4.95 4.16
N GLY A 38 -4.19 4.80 5.33
CA GLY A 38 -3.60 5.90 6.09
C GLY A 38 -2.45 6.59 5.37
N PHE A 39 -1.80 5.92 4.41
CA PHE A 39 -0.76 6.52 3.58
C PHE A 39 -1.37 7.64 2.76
N LEU A 40 -1.06 8.88 3.14
CA LEU A 40 -1.58 10.11 2.53
C LEU A 40 -3.11 10.19 2.47
N ASP A 41 -3.79 9.59 3.45
CA ASP A 41 -5.27 9.52 3.54
C ASP A 41 -5.91 9.07 2.20
N SER A 42 -5.27 8.09 1.54
CA SER A 42 -5.64 7.65 0.21
C SER A 42 -6.77 6.61 0.21
N HIS A 43 -7.56 6.62 -0.85
CA HIS A 43 -8.65 5.68 -1.06
C HIS A 43 -8.29 4.83 -2.27
N LEU A 44 -8.07 3.54 -2.06
CA LEU A 44 -7.76 2.60 -3.13
C LEU A 44 -8.98 1.77 -3.48
N VAL A 45 -9.18 1.52 -4.77
CA VAL A 45 -10.29 0.71 -5.28
C VAL A 45 -9.77 -0.31 -6.27
N GLY A 46 -10.31 -1.52 -6.17
CA GLY A 46 -9.80 -2.68 -6.86
C GLY A 46 -10.83 -3.79 -6.99
N TYR A 47 -10.37 -4.97 -7.40
CA TYR A 47 -11.22 -6.13 -7.60
C TYR A 47 -10.49 -7.46 -7.37
N PHE A 48 -11.27 -8.48 -7.04
CA PHE A 48 -10.81 -9.88 -7.04
C PHE A 48 -10.65 -10.40 -8.48
N LEU A 49 -9.54 -11.10 -8.70
CA LEU A 49 -9.21 -11.83 -9.92
C LEU A 49 -10.08 -13.09 -10.05
N GLU A 50 -9.98 -13.80 -11.18
CA GLU A 50 -10.91 -14.88 -11.54
C GLU A 50 -10.91 -16.08 -10.57
N ASP A 51 -9.80 -16.32 -9.88
CA ASP A 51 -9.66 -17.39 -8.88
C ASP A 51 -10.31 -17.06 -7.53
N GLY A 52 -10.59 -15.78 -7.26
CA GLY A 52 -11.28 -15.32 -6.05
C GLY A 52 -10.38 -15.16 -4.82
N ASP A 53 -9.13 -15.62 -4.88
CA ASP A 53 -8.17 -15.50 -3.78
C ASP A 53 -7.22 -14.32 -3.98
N HIS A 54 -6.97 -13.90 -5.22
CA HIS A 54 -6.11 -12.77 -5.51
C HIS A 54 -6.94 -11.51 -5.78
N PHE A 55 -6.43 -10.36 -5.36
CA PHE A 55 -7.01 -9.06 -5.68
C PHE A 55 -5.93 -8.04 -6.02
N SER A 56 -6.32 -7.05 -6.81
CA SER A 56 -5.47 -5.90 -7.14
C SER A 56 -6.23 -4.61 -6.87
N ILE A 57 -5.57 -3.66 -6.23
CA ILE A 57 -6.14 -2.37 -5.80
C ILE A 57 -5.20 -1.23 -6.18
N ASP A 58 -5.75 -0.19 -6.79
CA ASP A 58 -5.01 0.98 -7.23
C ASP A 58 -5.57 2.25 -6.58
N GLY A 59 -4.68 3.22 -6.39
CA GLY A 59 -5.02 4.56 -5.93
C GLY A 59 -3.98 5.57 -6.37
N SER A 60 -4.39 6.83 -6.42
CA SER A 60 -3.46 7.93 -6.71
C SER A 60 -3.81 9.18 -5.93
N VAL A 61 -2.78 9.89 -5.47
CA VAL A 61 -2.92 11.23 -4.87
C VAL A 61 -2.25 12.24 -5.82
N VAL A 62 -2.93 13.33 -6.13
CA VAL A 62 -2.42 14.37 -7.03
C VAL A 62 -2.07 15.64 -6.27
N LYS A 63 -1.07 16.38 -6.74
CA LYS A 63 -0.60 17.64 -6.12
C LYS A 63 -0.28 17.48 -4.63
N ALA A 64 0.41 16.39 -4.29
CA ALA A 64 0.83 16.10 -2.93
C ALA A 64 2.13 16.84 -2.59
N ALA A 65 2.30 17.19 -1.33
CA ALA A 65 3.60 17.59 -0.78
C ALA A 65 4.11 16.45 0.10
N ALA A 66 5.37 16.06 -0.09
CA ALA A 66 6.02 15.04 0.73
C ALA A 66 7.44 15.48 1.08
N GLU A 67 7.91 15.12 2.27
CA GLU A 67 9.30 15.32 2.65
C GLU A 67 10.14 14.17 2.10
N VAL A 68 11.17 14.50 1.31
CA VAL A 68 12.10 13.53 0.71
C VAL A 68 13.51 14.04 0.97
N ASN A 69 14.34 13.24 1.64
CA ASN A 69 15.72 13.60 1.98
C ASN A 69 15.87 14.96 2.69
N GLY A 70 14.89 15.37 3.50
CA GLY A 70 14.90 16.66 4.22
C GLY A 70 14.52 17.87 3.38
N GLN A 71 13.99 17.67 2.16
CA GLN A 71 13.44 18.70 1.30
C GLN A 71 11.94 18.46 1.06
N GLU A 72 11.16 19.53 0.99
CA GLU A 72 9.77 19.45 0.54
C GLU A 72 9.72 19.23 -0.99
N CYS A 73 9.12 18.12 -1.39
CA CYS A 73 8.87 17.74 -2.77
C CYS A 73 7.41 17.98 -3.13
N LEU A 74 7.18 18.82 -4.13
CA LEU A 74 5.87 18.99 -4.76
C LEU A 74 5.71 17.93 -5.85
N LEU A 75 4.85 16.96 -5.57
CA LEU A 75 4.63 15.80 -6.41
C LEU A 75 3.43 16.05 -7.31
N ASP A 76 3.61 15.83 -8.61
CA ASP A 76 2.51 15.91 -9.57
C ASP A 76 1.49 14.79 -9.22
N GLN A 77 2.00 13.59 -8.93
CA GLN A 77 1.20 12.42 -8.58
C GLN A 77 1.97 11.43 -7.71
N ILE A 78 1.24 10.72 -6.86
CA ILE A 78 1.71 9.55 -6.13
C ILE A 78 0.82 8.39 -6.54
N ASN A 79 1.43 7.34 -7.05
CA ASN A 79 0.76 6.11 -7.47
C ASN A 79 0.93 5.06 -6.39
N ILE A 80 -0.18 4.42 -6.01
CA ILE A 80 -0.19 3.36 -5.01
C ILE A 80 -0.88 2.15 -5.64
N HIS A 81 -0.20 1.02 -5.57
CA HIS A 81 -0.67 -0.25 -6.11
C HIS A 81 -0.46 -1.34 -5.08
N ILE A 82 -1.50 -2.16 -4.88
CA ILE A 82 -1.48 -3.29 -3.96
C ILE A 82 -1.97 -4.51 -4.72
N ASP A 83 -1.11 -5.51 -4.82
CA ASP A 83 -1.52 -6.88 -5.14
C ASP A 83 -1.58 -7.66 -3.83
N GLY A 84 -2.68 -8.38 -3.62
CA GLY A 84 -2.88 -9.17 -2.40
C GLY A 84 -3.48 -10.54 -2.69
N THR A 85 -3.20 -11.46 -1.77
CA THR A 85 -3.73 -12.81 -1.72
C THR A 85 -4.46 -12.99 -0.40
N THR A 86 -5.66 -13.55 -0.45
CA THR A 86 -6.43 -13.95 0.73
C THR A 86 -5.90 -15.30 1.22
N GLN A 87 -5.38 -15.33 2.44
CA GLN A 87 -4.99 -16.58 3.10
C GLN A 87 -6.18 -17.20 3.84
N CYS A 88 -7.00 -16.35 4.45
CA CYS A 88 -8.30 -16.69 5.04
C CYS A 88 -9.10 -15.40 5.25
N GLU A 89 -10.32 -15.48 5.78
CA GLU A 89 -11.22 -14.34 5.99
C GLU A 89 -10.60 -13.17 6.81
N THR A 90 -9.58 -13.45 7.61
CA THR A 90 -8.94 -12.47 8.49
C THR A 90 -7.47 -12.21 8.18
N GLN A 91 -6.88 -12.84 7.16
CA GLN A 91 -5.46 -12.67 6.84
C GLN A 91 -5.22 -12.57 5.34
N PHE A 92 -4.36 -11.62 5.00
CA PHE A 92 -3.97 -11.30 3.63
C PHE A 92 -2.47 -11.05 3.60
N ASP A 93 -1.82 -11.31 2.47
CA ASP A 93 -0.44 -10.92 2.23
C ASP A 93 -0.29 -10.48 0.78
N GLY A 94 0.80 -9.79 0.47
CA GLY A 94 0.97 -9.28 -0.87
C GLY A 94 2.13 -8.33 -1.02
N VAL A 95 2.06 -7.51 -2.06
CA VAL A 95 3.05 -6.49 -2.38
C VAL A 95 2.38 -5.12 -2.47
N LEU A 96 2.92 -4.17 -1.72
CA LEU A 96 2.62 -2.75 -1.86
C LEU A 96 3.70 -2.10 -2.72
N ARG A 97 3.29 -1.29 -3.69
CA ARG A 97 4.16 -0.42 -4.48
C ARG A 97 3.65 1.02 -4.39
N VAL A 98 4.56 1.92 -4.05
CA VAL A 98 4.34 3.36 -4.04
C VAL A 98 5.35 4.01 -4.97
N ARG A 99 4.91 4.94 -5.80
CA ARG A 99 5.77 5.69 -6.70
C ARG A 99 5.43 7.18 -6.66
N TYR A 100 6.44 7.99 -6.43
CA TYR A 100 6.36 9.45 -6.48
C TYR A 100 6.73 9.91 -7.88
N ASP A 101 5.81 10.59 -8.55
CA ASP A 101 6.01 11.16 -9.87
C ASP A 101 5.98 12.69 -9.80
N THR A 102 7.05 13.32 -10.26
CA THR A 102 7.15 14.76 -10.45
C THR A 102 8.05 15.09 -11.62
N ARG A 103 7.85 16.25 -12.23
CA ARG A 103 8.70 16.72 -13.33
C ARG A 103 10.07 17.20 -12.87
N ARG A 104 10.16 17.84 -11.70
CA ARG A 104 11.39 18.35 -11.07
C ARG A 104 11.17 18.62 -9.57
N PRO A 105 12.22 18.53 -8.75
CA PRO A 105 13.54 17.99 -9.08
C PRO A 105 13.53 16.45 -9.15
N ASP A 106 14.45 15.87 -9.92
CA ASP A 106 14.50 14.40 -10.14
C ASP A 106 14.73 13.61 -8.85
N GLU A 107 15.37 14.24 -7.85
CA GLU A 107 15.58 13.70 -6.50
C GLU A 107 14.29 13.42 -5.71
N CYS A 108 13.15 13.95 -6.17
CA CYS A 108 11.82 13.70 -5.61
C CYS A 108 11.13 12.48 -6.25
N VAL A 109 11.71 11.87 -7.29
CA VAL A 109 11.20 10.65 -7.91
C VAL A 109 11.74 9.45 -7.12
N CYS A 110 10.87 8.88 -6.29
CA CYS A 110 11.20 7.78 -5.38
C CYS A 110 10.19 6.65 -5.52
N GLU A 111 10.63 5.41 -5.32
CA GLU A 111 9.76 4.23 -5.28
C GLU A 111 9.98 3.43 -3.99
N MET A 112 8.87 2.93 -3.43
CA MET A 112 8.88 2.02 -2.28
C MET A 112 8.07 0.78 -2.59
N TRP A 113 8.72 -0.38 -2.50
CA TRP A 113 8.13 -1.69 -2.76
C TRP A 113 8.37 -2.58 -1.55
N LEU A 114 7.31 -3.13 -0.98
CA LEU A 114 7.41 -4.01 0.19
C LEU A 114 6.45 -5.18 0.08
N ARG A 115 6.85 -6.33 0.63
CA ARG A 115 5.89 -7.37 1.00
C ARG A 115 5.24 -7.01 2.31
N TYR A 116 3.96 -7.31 2.42
CA TYR A 116 3.20 -7.09 3.64
C TYR A 116 2.43 -8.33 4.07
N GLU A 117 2.14 -8.40 5.36
CA GLU A 117 1.06 -9.20 5.92
C GLU A 117 0.02 -8.26 6.52
N ALA A 118 -1.26 -8.59 6.36
CA ALA A 118 -2.36 -7.85 6.92
C ALA A 118 -3.34 -8.77 7.65
N VAL A 119 -3.67 -8.43 8.90
CA VAL A 119 -4.64 -9.15 9.73
C VAL A 119 -5.83 -8.28 10.10
N LYS A 120 -7.04 -8.81 9.96
CA LYS A 120 -8.28 -8.20 10.42
C LYS A 120 -8.52 -8.58 11.89
N ASP A 121 -8.91 -7.61 12.71
CA ASP A 121 -9.23 -7.82 14.14
C ASP A 121 -8.13 -8.55 14.93
N SER A 122 -6.86 -8.41 14.50
CA SER A 122 -5.69 -9.12 15.05
C SER A 122 -5.80 -10.65 15.04
N LYS A 123 -6.67 -11.22 14.19
CA LYS A 123 -6.86 -12.67 14.05
C LYS A 123 -6.09 -13.19 12.83
N ARG A 124 -5.07 -14.01 13.06
CA ARG A 124 -4.40 -14.80 12.01
C ARG A 124 -5.24 -16.02 11.64
N CYS A 125 -4.94 -16.64 10.50
CA CYS A 125 -5.58 -17.90 10.13
C CYS A 125 -5.33 -18.95 11.22
N ASP A 126 -6.32 -19.79 11.46
CA ASP A 126 -6.14 -20.94 12.33
C ASP A 126 -5.10 -21.86 11.67
N THR A 127 -3.99 -22.14 12.36
CA THR A 127 -3.05 -23.16 11.90
C THR A 127 -3.75 -24.51 12.04
N GLU A 128 -4.19 -25.10 10.94
CA GLU A 128 -4.49 -26.53 10.93
C GLU A 128 -3.20 -27.26 11.33
N GLY A 129 -3.23 -27.90 12.51
CA GLY A 129 -2.14 -28.72 13.04
C GLY A 129 -2.17 -30.14 12.49
#